data_AF-A0A8T2R885-F1
#
_entry.id   AF-A0A8T2R885-F1
#
_cell.length_a   1.000
_cell.length_b   1.000
_cell.length_c   1.000
_cell.angle_alpha   90.00
_cell.angle_beta   90.00
_cell.angle_gamma   90.00
#
_symmetry.space_group_name_H-M   'P 1'
#
loop_
_entity.id
_entity.type
_entity.pdbx_description
1 polymer ?
#
loop_
_entity_poly.entity_id
_entity_poly.type
_entity_poly.pdbx_seq_one_letter_code
_entity_poly.pdbx_strand_id
1 'polypeptide(L)' 'MYLMGWLRDYLWLNSSQLINGYNPFGMNSLSVWAWMFLFGHLVWATGFMFLISWRGYWQELIETLAWAHERTPLANVI' A
#
# COMPACT_ATOMS: atom_id res chain seq x y z
N MET A 1 11.12 31.73 0.62
CA MET A 1 10.16 30.67 0.26
C MET A 1 10.92 29.35 0.34
N TYR A 2 10.74 28.60 1.43
CA TYR A 2 11.56 27.44 1.75
C TYR A 2 10.72 26.16 1.63
N LEU A 3 11.33 25.05 1.21
CA LEU A 3 10.67 23.75 1.11
C LEU A 3 10.01 23.32 2.44
N MET A 4 10.60 23.74 3.57
CA MET A 4 10.03 23.52 4.89
C MET A 4 8.65 24.15 5.09
N GLY A 5 8.36 25.29 4.46
CA GLY A 5 7.02 25.90 4.51
C GLY A 5 5.99 25.03 3.81
N TRP A 6 6.35 24.43 2.67
CA TRP A 6 5.48 23.50 1.94
C TRP A 6 5.19 22.22 2.73
N LEU A 7 6.19 21.65 3.39
CA LEU A 7 5.98 20.43 4.18
C LEU A 7 5.19 20.70 5.46
N ARG A 8 5.60 21.70 6.25
CA ARG A 8 5.04 21.97 7.58
C ARG A 8 3.72 22.74 7.51
N ASP A 9 3.69 23.84 6.78
CA ASP A 9 2.56 24.76 6.82
C ASP A 9 1.46 24.39 5.84
N TYR A 10 1.78 23.59 4.82
CA TYR A 10 0.79 23.10 3.85
C TYR A 10 0.45 21.63 4.06
N LEU A 11 1.35 20.68 3.79
CA LEU A 11 1.03 19.25 3.84
C LEU A 11 0.66 18.77 5.25
N TRP A 12 1.47 19.12 6.25
CA TRP A 12 1.25 18.70 7.63
C TRP A 12 0.04 19.40 8.24
N LEU A 13 -0.03 20.73 8.16
CA LEU A 13 -1.12 21.47 8.80
C LEU A 13 -2.51 21.12 8.26
N ASN A 14 -2.66 20.98 6.94
CA ASN A 14 -3.97 20.72 6.32
C ASN A 14 -4.40 19.25 6.35
N SER A 15 -3.52 18.32 6.70
CA SER A 15 -3.88 16.90 6.84
C SER A 15 -4.49 16.57 8.21
N SER A 16 -4.42 17.48 9.19
CA SER A 16 -4.86 17.24 10.58
C SER A 16 -6.32 16.77 10.69
N GLN A 17 -7.25 17.41 9.99
CA GLN A 17 -8.67 17.04 10.02
C GLN A 17 -8.92 15.71 9.29
N LEU A 18 -8.21 15.49 8.18
CA LEU A 18 -8.30 14.28 7.37
C LEU A 18 -7.88 13.06 8.18
N ILE A 19 -6.70 13.10 8.81
CA ILE A 19 -6.15 11.95 9.55
C ILE A 19 -6.93 11.62 10.83
N ASN A 20 -7.67 12.59 11.38
CA ASN A 20 -8.57 12.38 12.52
C ASN A 20 -10.01 12.05 12.10
N GLY A 21 -10.26 11.71 10.82
CA GLY A 21 -11.58 11.28 10.35
C GLY A 21 -12.10 10.03 11.09
N TYR A 22 -11.19 9.20 11.60
CA TYR A 22 -11.44 8.16 12.59
C TYR A 22 -10.27 8.09 13.58
N ASN A 23 -10.54 7.83 14.85
CA ASN A 23 -9.55 7.68 15.91
C ASN A 23 -10.07 6.73 17.00
N PRO A 24 -9.28 6.39 18.04
CA PRO A 24 -9.72 5.46 19.08
C PRO A 24 -10.99 5.86 19.85
N PHE A 25 -11.38 7.13 19.78
CA PHE A 25 -12.51 7.70 20.52
C PHE A 25 -13.78 7.85 19.67
N GLY A 26 -13.69 7.65 18.35
CA GLY A 26 -14.85 7.74 17.45
C GLY A 26 -14.48 8.01 15.99
N MET A 27 -15.51 8.28 15.18
CA MET A 27 -15.39 8.57 13.75
C MET A 27 -16.34 9.68 13.34
N ASN A 28 -16.03 10.38 12.25
CA ASN A 28 -16.88 11.42 11.66
C ASN A 28 -17.07 11.19 10.15
N SER A 29 -17.72 12.14 9.46
CA SER A 29 -17.99 12.06 8.02
C SER A 29 -16.73 12.07 7.13
N LEU A 30 -15.57 12.43 7.68
CA LEU A 30 -14.27 12.36 6.99
C LEU A 30 -13.61 10.98 7.04
N SER A 31 -14.17 10.03 7.79
CA SER A 31 -13.63 8.66 7.94
C SER A 31 -13.36 7.95 6.60
N VAL A 32 -14.27 8.07 5.63
CA VAL A 32 -14.10 7.48 4.29
C VAL A 32 -12.92 8.10 3.53
N TRP A 33 -12.71 9.41 3.69
CA TRP A 33 -11.59 10.14 3.08
C TRP A 33 -10.26 9.78 3.74
N ALA A 34 -10.25 9.64 5.06
CA ALA A 34 -9.08 9.16 5.81
C ALA A 34 -8.67 7.74 5.35
N TRP A 35 -9.64 6.87 5.12
CA TRP A 35 -9.38 5.53 4.59
C TRP A 35 -8.86 5.55 3.15
N MET A 36 -9.49 6.32 2.26
CA MET A 36 -9.02 6.48 0.88
C MET A 36 -7.62 7.10 0.82
N PHE A 37 -7.28 8.00 1.74
CA PHE A 37 -5.95 8.58 1.86
C PHE A 37 -4.89 7.50 2.14
N LEU A 38 -5.14 6.60 3.10
CA LEU A 38 -4.23 5.46 3.37
C LEU A 38 -4.21 4.45 2.22
N PHE A 39 -5.36 4.18 1.62
CA PHE A 39 -5.46 3.29 0.47
C PHE A 39 -4.65 3.82 -0.72
N GLY A 40 -4.68 5.13 -0.97
CA GLY A 40 -3.83 5.77 -1.97
C GLY A 40 -2.34 5.55 -1.71
N HIS A 41 -1.89 5.67 -0.45
CA HIS A 41 -0.50 5.37 -0.09
C HIS A 41 -0.14 3.90 -0.29
N LEU A 42 -1.06 2.98 0.02
CA LEU A 42 -0.88 1.56 -0.22
C LEU A 42 -0.69 1.27 -1.72
N VAL A 43 -1.60 1.74 -2.58
CA VAL A 43 -1.53 1.53 -4.03
C VAL A 43 -0.26 2.15 -4.61
N TRP A 44 0.11 3.35 -4.17
CA TRP A 44 1.34 4.01 -4.59
C TRP A 44 2.59 3.19 -4.21
N ALA A 45 2.67 2.71 -2.97
CA ALA A 45 3.77 1.87 -2.50
C ALA A 45 3.82 0.51 -3.23
N THR A 46 2.66 -0.13 -3.44
CA THR A 46 2.56 -1.36 -4.23
C THR A 46 2.99 -1.15 -5.68
N GLY A 47 2.73 0.02 -6.26
CA GLY A 47 3.21 0.37 -7.60
C GLY A 47 4.74 0.28 -7.73
N PHE A 48 5.49 0.71 -6.70
CA PHE A 48 6.96 0.62 -6.73
C PHE A 48 7.49 -0.80 -6.79
N MET A 49 6.77 -1.76 -6.22
CA MET A 49 7.13 -3.18 -6.33
C MET A 49 7.32 -3.56 -7.80
N PHE A 50 6.40 -3.15 -8.68
CA PHE A 50 6.43 -3.46 -10.11
C PHE A 50 7.30 -2.52 -10.94
N LEU A 51 7.54 -1.28 -10.48
CA LEU A 51 8.40 -0.33 -11.19
C LEU A 51 9.90 -0.58 -10.93
N ILE A 52 10.25 -1.09 -9.75
CA ILE A 52 11.64 -1.32 -9.33
C ILE A 52 12.08 -2.74 -9.64
N SER A 53 11.23 -3.75 -9.37
CA SER A 53 11.57 -5.13 -9.70
C SER A 53 11.36 -5.40 -11.19
N TRP A 54 12.24 -6.23 -11.77
CA TRP A 54 12.12 -6.64 -13.18
C TRP A 54 11.49 -8.02 -13.31
N ARG A 55 11.04 -8.37 -14.51
CA ARG A 55 10.35 -9.64 -14.80
C ARG A 55 11.16 -10.88 -14.38
N GLY A 56 12.50 -10.85 -14.54
CA GLY A 56 13.35 -12.01 -14.26
C GLY A 56 13.23 -12.52 -12.81
N TYR A 57 13.20 -11.60 -11.85
CA TYR A 57 13.02 -11.92 -10.43
C TYR A 57 11.70 -12.67 -10.18
N TRP A 58 10.62 -12.19 -10.79
CA TRP A 58 9.30 -12.82 -10.67
C TRP A 58 9.22 -14.18 -11.36
N GLN A 59 9.92 -14.34 -12.49
CA GLN A 59 9.93 -15.59 -13.22
C GLN A 59 10.55 -16.72 -12.38
N GLU A 60 11.72 -16.50 -11.80
CA GLU A 60 12.38 -17.50 -10.93
C GLU A 60 11.51 -17.85 -9.73
N LEU A 61 10.87 -16.87 -9.09
CA LEU A 61 9.94 -17.10 -7.99
C LEU A 61 8.75 -17.97 -8.41
N ILE A 62 8.10 -17.64 -9.53
CA ILE A 62 6.92 -18.38 -10.03
C ILE A 62 7.30 -19.82 -10.38
N GLU A 63 8.47 -20.05 -10.97
CA GLU A 63 8.96 -21.40 -11.29
C GLU A 63 9.12 -22.26 -10.03
N THR A 64 9.64 -21.69 -8.93
CA THR A 64 9.73 -22.42 -7.65
C THR A 64 8.37 -22.71 -7.02
N LEU A 65 7.39 -21.80 -7.16
CA LEU A 65 6.03 -22.00 -6.68
C LEU A 65 5.30 -23.09 -7.48
N ALA A 66 5.48 -23.11 -8.81
CA ALA A 66 4.93 -24.15 -9.68
C ALA A 66 5.50 -25.53 -9.32
N TRP A 67 6.82 -25.60 -9.12
CA TRP A 67 7.47 -26.83 -8.64
C TRP A 67 6.91 -27.30 -7.28
N ALA A 68 6.71 -26.37 -6.33
CA ALA A 68 6.17 -26.71 -5.01
C ALA A 68 4.72 -27.21 -5.10
N HIS A 69 3.92 -26.62 -5.99
CA HIS A 69 2.56 -27.06 -6.28
C HIS A 69 2.55 -28.50 -6.80
N GLU A 70 3.42 -28.82 -7.76
CA GLU A 70 3.58 -30.17 -8.31
C GLU A 70 4.01 -31.23 -7.28
N ARG A 71 4.64 -30.81 -6.19
CA ARG A 71 5.13 -31.70 -5.14
C ARG A 71 4.22 -31.75 -3.92
N THR A 72 3.08 -31.06 -3.94
CA THR A 72 2.13 -31.04 -2.84
C THR A 72 1.03 -32.11 -3.04
N PRO A 73 1.04 -33.23 -2.28
CA PRO A 73 0.29 -34.45 -2.61
C PRO A 73 -1.24 -34.30 -2.76
N LEU A 74 -1.84 -33.31 -2.10
CA LEU A 74 -3.29 -33.04 -2.17
C LEU A 74 -3.64 -31.88 -3.11
N ALA A 75 -2.72 -30.92 -3.30
CA ALA A 75 -2.97 -29.78 -4.18
C ALA A 75 -2.83 -30.18 -5.66
N ASN A 76 -2.07 -31.24 -5.94
CA ASN A 76 -1.70 -31.64 -7.29
C ASN A 76 -2.69 -32.61 -7.97
N VAL A 77 -3.90 -32.75 -7.41
CA VAL A 77 -4.94 -33.70 -7.84
C VAL A 77 -6.11 -32.99 -8.55
N ILE A 78 -6.13 -31.65 -8.56
CA ILE A 78 -7.11 -30.79 -9.24
C ILE A 78 -6.34 -29.93 -10.25
#